data_AF-A0AAP0QAH4-F1
#
_entry.id   AF-A0AAP0QAH4-F1
#
_cell.length_a   1.000
_cell.length_b   1.000
_cell.length_c   1.000
_cell.angle_alpha   90.00
_cell.angle_beta   90.00
_cell.angle_gamma   90.00
#
_symmetry.space_group_name_H-M   'P 1'
#
loop_
_entity.id
_entity.type
_entity.pdbx_description
1 polymer ?
#
loop_
_entity_poly.entity_id
_entity_poly.type
_entity_poly.pdbx_seq_one_letter_code
_entity_poly.pdbx_strand_id
1 'polypeptide(L)'
;MAKNTSKDSPFLLSLFTVILAMPLTCRRLARRMKWGQFLWLVESMNNNNSIANMSETKLSMHAGTHVDAPDHMFDHYFDVDSLDLEVLNTN
;
A
#
# COMPACT_ATOMS: atom_id res chain seq x y z
N MET A 1 -12.27 27.09 -45.45
CA MET A 1 -13.31 27.67 -44.59
C MET A 1 -13.56 26.70 -43.45
N ALA A 2 -13.31 27.13 -42.22
CA ALA A 2 -13.34 26.32 -41.00
C ALA A 2 -14.77 25.89 -40.62
N LYS A 3 -14.90 24.73 -39.96
CA LYS A 3 -15.66 24.59 -38.72
C LYS A 3 -15.05 23.47 -37.88
N ASN A 4 -14.79 23.86 -36.64
CA ASN A 4 -14.04 23.18 -35.61
C ASN A 4 -15.04 22.54 -34.62
N THR A 5 -14.54 21.67 -33.75
CA THR A 5 -15.13 21.19 -32.48
C THR A 5 -16.29 20.18 -32.50
N SER A 6 -15.96 18.89 -32.33
CA SER A 6 -16.78 17.94 -31.56
C SER A 6 -16.06 17.61 -30.25
N LYS A 7 -16.02 18.60 -29.35
CA LYS A 7 -15.54 18.43 -27.97
C LYS A 7 -16.67 17.92 -27.05
N ASP A 8 -17.48 16.97 -27.50
CA ASP A 8 -18.60 16.48 -26.69
C ASP A 8 -18.73 14.96 -26.83
N SER A 9 -17.71 14.23 -26.40
CA SER A 9 -17.86 12.80 -26.13
C SER A 9 -18.34 12.63 -24.68
N PRO A 10 -19.57 12.11 -24.44
CA PRO A 10 -20.13 11.96 -23.10
C PRO A 10 -19.35 10.97 -22.22
N PHE A 11 -18.39 10.24 -22.81
CA PHE A 11 -17.51 9.31 -22.12
C PHE A 11 -16.48 9.99 -21.22
N LEU A 12 -16.03 11.21 -21.55
CA LEU A 12 -15.05 11.92 -20.72
C LEU A 12 -15.69 12.58 -19.49
N LEU A 13 -16.91 13.13 -19.60
CA LEU A 13 -17.63 13.69 -18.44
C LEU A 13 -18.09 12.62 -17.44
N SER A 14 -18.38 11.40 -17.93
CA SER A 14 -18.77 10.27 -17.08
C SER A 14 -17.66 9.88 -16.09
N LEU A 15 -16.40 9.84 -16.55
CA LEU A 15 -15.27 9.46 -15.70
C LEU A 15 -14.94 10.53 -14.64
N PHE A 16 -15.12 11.82 -14.96
CA PHE A 16 -14.93 12.92 -13.99
C PHE A 16 -15.99 12.93 -12.89
N THR A 17 -17.22 12.53 -13.20
CA THR A 17 -18.34 12.53 -12.24
C THR A 17 -18.21 11.39 -11.22
N VAL A 18 -17.74 10.21 -11.63
CA VAL A 18 -17.51 9.06 -10.73
C VAL A 18 -16.37 9.34 -9.74
N ILE A 19 -15.30 10.02 -10.17
CA ILE A 19 -14.18 10.39 -9.29
C ILE A 19 -14.63 11.43 -8.26
N LEU A 20 -15.53 12.36 -8.62
CA LEU A 20 -16.06 13.43 -7.75
C LEU A 20 -17.16 13.00 -6.78
N ALA A 21 -17.84 11.89 -7.00
CA ALA A 21 -18.89 11.36 -6.11
C ALA A 21 -18.35 10.38 -5.05
N MET A 22 -17.09 9.97 -5.13
CA MET A 22 -16.50 9.09 -4.11
C MET A 22 -16.30 9.86 -2.80
N PRO A 23 -16.78 9.32 -1.64
CA PRO A 23 -16.53 9.92 -0.34
C PRO A 23 -15.00 10.05 -0.15
N LEU A 24 -14.54 11.11 0.53
CA LEU A 24 -13.11 11.40 0.68
C LEU A 24 -12.30 10.22 1.26
N THR A 25 -12.96 9.34 2.03
CA THR A 25 -12.43 8.06 2.50
C THR A 25 -12.11 7.07 1.37
N CYS A 26 -12.96 6.96 0.36
CA CYS A 26 -12.75 6.07 -0.80
C CYS A 26 -11.71 6.64 -1.78
N ARG A 27 -11.62 7.98 -1.91
CA ARG A 27 -10.54 8.64 -2.68
C ARG A 27 -9.16 8.51 -2.04
N ARG A 28 -9.07 8.41 -0.70
CA ARG A 28 -7.80 8.07 -0.02
C ARG A 28 -7.39 6.63 -0.27
N LEU A 29 -8.33 5.69 -0.34
CA LEU A 29 -8.04 4.27 -0.57
C LEU A 29 -7.53 4.00 -1.99
N ALA A 30 -8.11 4.64 -3.01
CA ALA A 30 -7.70 4.46 -4.41
C ALA A 30 -6.27 4.96 -4.72
N ARG A 31 -5.67 5.80 -3.87
CA ARG A 31 -4.26 6.23 -3.98
C ARG A 31 -3.26 5.26 -3.32
N ARG A 32 -3.72 4.21 -2.63
CA ARG A 32 -2.86 3.32 -1.85
C ARG A 32 -2.24 2.17 -2.65
N MET A 33 -2.56 2.01 -3.93
CA MET A 33 -2.10 0.86 -4.71
C MET A 33 -1.48 1.31 -6.05
N LYS A 34 -0.28 1.88 -5.96
CA LYS A 34 0.66 1.87 -7.09
C LYS A 34 1.62 0.68 -6.90
N TRP A 35 1.91 -0.05 -7.97
CA TRP A 35 2.97 -1.07 -7.94
C TRP A 35 4.29 -0.41 -7.52
N GLY A 36 4.94 -0.95 -6.48
CA GLY A 36 6.18 -0.42 -5.92
C GLY A 36 6.03 0.57 -4.76
N GLN A 37 4.80 0.89 -4.33
CA GLN A 37 4.57 1.68 -3.12
C GLN A 37 4.29 0.74 -1.94
N PHE A 38 5.21 0.67 -0.97
CA PHE A 38 5.15 -0.23 0.19
C PHE A 38 5.16 0.51 1.54
N LEU A 39 5.27 1.84 1.51
CA LEU A 39 5.31 2.73 2.68
C LEU A 39 4.40 3.94 2.41
N TRP A 40 3.54 4.27 3.39
CA TRP A 40 2.65 5.42 3.35
C TRP A 40 2.75 6.20 4.65
N LEU A 41 2.99 7.50 4.55
CA LEU A 41 2.92 8.40 5.69
C LEU A 41 1.45 8.63 6.05
N VAL A 42 1.06 8.25 7.27
CA VAL A 42 -0.29 8.40 7.82
C VAL A 42 -0.40 9.72 8.57
N GLU A 43 0.64 10.04 9.35
CA GLU A 43 0.72 11.28 10.12
C GLU A 43 2.16 11.81 10.14
N SER A 44 2.31 13.13 10.12
CA SER A 44 3.63 13.76 10.25
C SER A 44 3.64 14.88 11.27
N MET A 45 4.75 14.94 12.00
CA MET A 45 5.07 16.03 12.91
C MET A 45 5.19 17.38 12.17
N ASN A 46 5.63 17.37 10.91
CA ASN A 46 5.92 18.60 10.17
C ASN A 46 4.67 19.32 9.63
N ASN A 47 3.54 18.63 9.48
CA ASN A 47 2.38 19.17 8.77
C ASN A 47 1.06 19.15 9.56
N ASN A 48 1.03 18.63 10.78
CA ASN A 48 -0.23 18.44 11.50
C ASN A 48 -0.14 18.48 13.05
N ASN A 49 0.92 19.08 13.62
CA ASN A 49 1.10 19.24 15.08
C ASN A 49 1.05 17.91 15.87
N SER A 50 1.40 16.80 15.21
CA SER A 50 1.53 15.48 15.84
C SER A 50 2.85 15.36 16.61
N ILE A 51 2.85 14.50 17.63
CA ILE A 51 4.03 14.19 18.44
C ILE A 51 4.95 13.14 17.80
N ALA A 52 4.50 12.48 16.73
CA ALA A 52 5.27 11.43 16.04
C ALA A 52 4.96 11.40 14.54
N ASN A 53 5.87 10.82 13.75
CA ASN A 53 5.59 10.45 12.37
C ASN A 53 5.05 9.01 12.39
N MET A 54 3.81 8.82 11.95
CA MET A 54 3.22 7.48 11.80
C MET A 54 3.17 7.10 10.34
N SER A 55 3.56 5.88 10.04
CA SER A 55 3.51 5.33 8.69
C SER A 55 2.97 3.91 8.70
N GLU A 56 2.22 3.58 7.66
CA GLU A 56 1.79 2.22 7.36
C GLU A 56 2.75 1.62 6.34
N THR A 57 3.14 0.37 6.54
CA THR A 57 3.92 -0.41 5.57
C THR A 57 3.19 -1.68 5.18
N LYS A 58 3.39 -2.11 3.93
CA LYS A 58 2.94 -3.42 3.45
C LYS A 58 4.07 -4.05 2.66
N LEU A 59 4.64 -5.11 3.20
CA LEU A 59 5.78 -5.83 2.64
C LEU A 59 5.43 -7.32 2.48
N SER A 60 6.14 -7.99 1.57
CA SER A 60 6.17 -9.46 1.54
C SER A 60 6.98 -9.96 2.73
N MET A 61 6.62 -11.10 3.33
CA MET A 61 7.44 -11.75 4.36
C MET A 61 8.84 -12.12 3.83
N HIS A 62 8.96 -12.29 2.51
CA HIS A 62 10.21 -12.55 1.80
C HIS A 62 10.80 -11.28 1.17
N ALA A 63 10.74 -10.14 1.88
CA ALA A 63 11.31 -8.88 1.43
C ALA A 63 12.57 -8.53 2.24
N GLY A 64 13.68 -8.26 1.55
CA GLY A 64 14.96 -7.94 2.18
C GLY A 64 15.66 -9.17 2.77
N THR A 65 16.57 -8.96 3.73
CA THR A 65 17.20 -10.04 4.49
C THR A 65 16.17 -10.63 5.45
N HIS A 66 15.86 -11.91 5.28
CA HIS A 66 14.84 -12.62 6.06
C HIS A 66 15.23 -14.08 6.27
N VAL A 67 14.50 -14.77 7.15
CA VAL A 67 14.60 -16.20 7.41
C VAL A 67 13.22 -16.81 7.19
N ASP A 68 13.16 -17.96 6.53
CA ASP A 68 11.92 -18.69 6.28
C ASP A 68 11.68 -19.71 7.40
N ALA A 69 10.44 -19.78 7.88
CA ALA A 69 10.02 -20.92 8.70
C ALA A 69 9.77 -22.15 7.82
N PRO A 70 9.95 -23.37 8.34
CA PRO A 70 9.67 -24.59 7.59
C PRO A 70 8.21 -24.70 7.12
N ASP A 71 7.26 -24.12 7.86
CA ASP A 71 5.83 -24.06 7.47
C ASP A 71 5.61 -23.28 6.16
N HIS A 72 6.58 -22.44 5.74
CA HIS A 72 6.55 -21.82 4.40
C HIS A 72 6.60 -22.86 3.26
N MET A 73 7.18 -24.03 3.51
CA MET A 73 7.46 -25.06 2.50
C MET A 73 6.67 -26.35 2.71
N PHE A 74 6.30 -26.66 3.95
CA PHE A 74 5.62 -27.91 4.32
C PHE A 74 4.33 -27.60 5.07
N ASP A 75 3.22 -28.21 4.63
CA ASP A 75 1.94 -28.09 5.31
C ASP A 75 2.02 -28.72 6.72
N HIS A 76 1.51 -28.01 7.72
CA HIS A 76 1.50 -28.40 9.13
C HIS A 76 2.88 -28.50 9.81
N TYR A 77 3.77 -27.54 9.57
CA TYR A 77 5.03 -27.44 10.31
C TYR A 77 4.99 -26.27 11.32
N PHE A 78 6.11 -26.10 12.03
CA PHE A 78 6.31 -25.05 13.02
C PHE A 78 6.31 -23.64 12.39
N ASP A 79 5.49 -22.73 12.95
CA ASP A 79 5.38 -21.32 12.55
C ASP A 79 6.64 -20.51 12.94
N VAL A 80 6.85 -19.32 12.35
CA VAL A 80 7.99 -18.42 12.63
C VAL A 80 8.21 -18.20 14.13
N ASP A 81 7.12 -18.05 14.88
CA ASP A 81 7.10 -17.73 16.31
C ASP A 81 7.70 -18.84 17.18
N SER A 82 7.86 -20.04 16.62
CA SER A 82 8.33 -21.24 17.32
C SER A 82 9.79 -21.60 17.01
N LEU A 83 10.48 -20.79 16.21
CA LEU A 83 11.90 -20.98 15.92
C LEU A 83 12.77 -20.66 17.15
N ASP A 84 13.84 -21.44 17.32
CA ASP A 84 14.79 -21.27 18.42
C ASP A 84 15.67 -20.03 18.22
N LEU A 85 15.57 -19.07 19.16
CA LEU A 85 16.34 -17.83 19.12
C LEU A 85 17.84 -18.03 19.31
N GLU A 86 18.29 -19.14 19.92
CA GLU A 86 19.73 -19.45 20.04
C GLU A 86 20.33 -19.77 18.67
N VAL A 87 19.57 -20.45 17.79
CA VAL A 87 19.98 -20.71 16.41
C VAL A 87 20.02 -19.43 15.59
N LEU A 88 19.10 -18.49 15.84
CA LEU A 88 19.04 -17.22 15.11
C LEU A 88 20.08 -16.19 15.57
N ASN A 89 20.57 -16.29 16.81
CA ASN A 89 21.52 -15.34 17.40
C ASN A 89 22.85 -16.02 17.73
N THR A 90 23.49 -16.63 16.74
CA THR A 90 24.83 -17.20 16.92
C THR A 90 25.82 -16.11 17.35
N ASN A 91 26.28 -16.19 18.60
CA ASN A 91 27.36 -15.36 19.17
C ASN A 91 28.74 -15.90 18.79
#